data_AF-A0AAJ7RHA2-F1
#
_entry.id   AF-A0AAJ7RHA2-F1
#
_cell.length_a   1.000
_cell.length_b   1.000
_cell.length_c   1.000
_cell.angle_alpha   90.00
_cell.angle_beta   90.00
_cell.angle_gamma   90.00
#
_symmetry.space_group_name_H-M   'P 1'
#
loop_
_entity.id
_entity.type
_entity.pdbx_description
1 polymer ?
#
loop_
_entity_poly.entity_id
_entity_poly.type
_entity_poly.pdbx_seq_one_letter_code
_entity_poly.pdbx_strand_id
1 'polypeptide(L)'
;MDDDIDTIAFYDDEEEMCENGCNNEGYTDDNDFEYDYDLYSDGGSETIPRLIHYCLKPTLYDAASYMVPLLVASLAFKIFAQSQFTPCRIFHGISAITGLYVVQHYVPECLHLIIILIAATYISLYIPEKYYKGIKAFLPSILVIFYCELWMKPAEWHKVRSVIMVAAMKAVSVAMDNIYIEKRPNLWEYSGYMLCASTCLFGPWISFKDYVALYHRNHWTAWWALATIGNLLISFVFLSISNCWTQWMLSANAGKWLVAYRDALAFRASHYFISYTASGILLLGGHPVSLTTITKPFQIELPHSLVQVVVCWNIPMHFWLKTYIFRPSVMHLGKFGAVIVTYLTSSLLHGLNFQLAAVLLSLGFYTYVEFQLRSILANTFDACIASKRCSDRKCSHARTVSNCWKPVTAMPTLWTSGRNWDLLAIG
;
A
#
# COMPACT_ATOMS: atom_id res chain seq x y z
N MET A 1 22.89 -28.47 -37.82
CA MET A 1 23.36 -27.59 -38.90
C MET A 1 22.20 -26.67 -39.14
N ASP A 2 22.33 -25.49 -38.54
CA ASP A 2 21.62 -24.21 -38.76
C ASP A 2 20.12 -24.20 -38.41
N ASP A 3 19.68 -23.46 -37.37
CA ASP A 3 19.44 -21.99 -37.30
C ASP A 3 18.40 -21.55 -38.36
N ASP A 4 17.36 -20.75 -38.15
CA ASP A 4 16.91 -19.91 -37.04
C ASP A 4 15.51 -19.33 -37.40
N ILE A 5 14.74 -18.98 -36.36
CA ILE A 5 13.87 -17.79 -36.23
C ILE A 5 12.68 -17.58 -37.21
N ASP A 6 11.47 -17.83 -36.70
CA ASP A 6 10.22 -17.18 -37.14
C ASP A 6 10.13 -15.75 -36.56
N THR A 7 10.27 -14.75 -37.43
CA THR A 7 9.85 -13.36 -37.17
C THR A 7 8.46 -13.14 -37.76
N ILE A 8 7.45 -12.96 -36.90
CA ILE A 8 6.10 -12.56 -37.31
C ILE A 8 6.10 -11.06 -37.64
N ALA A 9 5.84 -10.75 -38.91
CA ALA A 9 5.67 -9.40 -39.44
C ALA A 9 4.27 -8.82 -39.12
N PHE A 10 4.21 -7.50 -39.20
CA PHE A 10 3.32 -6.58 -38.52
C PHE A 10 2.53 -5.81 -39.60
N TYR A 11 1.21 -6.03 -39.64
CA TYR A 11 0.18 -5.42 -40.53
C TYR A 11 0.31 -5.68 -42.05
N ASP A 12 -0.79 -6.10 -42.68
CA ASP A 12 -1.20 -5.64 -44.01
C ASP A 12 -2.72 -5.80 -44.16
N ASP A 13 -3.38 -4.67 -44.45
CA ASP A 13 -4.79 -4.50 -44.80
C ASP A 13 -4.99 -4.86 -46.27
N GLU A 14 -6.00 -5.65 -46.63
CA GLU A 14 -6.59 -5.63 -47.98
C GLU A 14 -8.11 -5.65 -47.92
N GLU A 15 -8.70 -4.54 -48.39
CA GLU A 15 -10.08 -4.39 -48.82
C GLU A 15 -10.34 -5.29 -50.03
N GLU A 16 -11.40 -6.10 -50.00
CA GLU A 16 -11.90 -6.75 -51.20
C GLU A 16 -13.37 -6.37 -51.46
N MET A 17 -13.55 -5.77 -52.64
CA MET A 17 -14.80 -5.33 -53.23
C MET A 17 -15.81 -6.46 -53.40
N CYS A 18 -17.10 -6.15 -53.25
CA CYS A 18 -18.16 -6.90 -53.92
C CYS A 18 -18.94 -5.95 -54.84
N GLU A 19 -18.81 -6.21 -56.14
CA GLU A 19 -19.48 -5.58 -57.25
C GLU A 19 -21.00 -5.87 -57.27
N ASN A 20 -21.78 -4.80 -57.46
CA ASN A 20 -23.00 -4.68 -58.27
C ASN A 20 -23.97 -5.88 -58.43
N GLY A 21 -25.21 -5.66 -57.97
CA GLY A 21 -26.40 -6.00 -58.77
C GLY A 21 -27.67 -6.40 -58.01
N CYS A 22 -28.68 -5.50 -58.05
CA CYS A 22 -30.13 -5.76 -58.19
C CYS A 22 -31.05 -5.09 -57.13
N ASN A 23 -31.51 -3.88 -57.47
CA ASN A 23 -32.88 -3.34 -57.47
C ASN A 23 -34.00 -3.94 -56.57
N ASN A 24 -34.55 -3.04 -55.73
CA ASN A 24 -35.97 -2.70 -55.53
C ASN A 24 -37.00 -3.77 -55.10
N GLU A 25 -37.53 -3.64 -53.87
CA GLU A 25 -38.93 -3.23 -53.56
C GLU A 25 -39.42 -3.77 -52.20
N GLY A 26 -40.02 -2.88 -51.39
CA GLY A 26 -41.16 -3.25 -50.53
C GLY A 26 -40.94 -3.22 -49.01
N TYR A 27 -41.80 -2.44 -48.36
CA TYR A 27 -42.14 -2.39 -46.93
C TYR A 27 -41.30 -1.49 -46.01
N THR A 28 -41.83 -0.28 -45.85
CA THR A 28 -41.77 0.55 -44.64
C THR A 28 -42.37 -0.22 -43.46
N ASP A 29 -41.57 -0.48 -42.43
CA ASP A 29 -42.06 -0.64 -41.06
C ASP A 29 -41.12 0.14 -40.13
N ASP A 30 -41.67 1.19 -39.56
CA ASP A 30 -41.02 2.11 -38.62
C ASP A 30 -40.64 1.35 -37.35
N ASN A 31 -39.36 1.08 -37.17
CA ASN A 31 -38.73 0.87 -35.87
C ASN A 31 -37.23 1.14 -36.00
N ASP A 32 -36.90 2.42 -36.14
CA ASP A 32 -35.55 2.92 -35.92
C ASP A 32 -35.19 2.71 -34.45
N PHE A 33 -34.60 1.54 -34.15
CA PHE A 33 -33.63 1.45 -33.06
C PHE A 33 -32.39 2.19 -33.54
N GLU A 34 -32.39 3.50 -33.29
CA GLU A 34 -31.23 4.38 -33.42
C GLU A 34 -30.10 3.81 -32.54
N TYR A 35 -29.24 3.00 -33.15
CA TYR A 35 -27.95 2.65 -32.57
C TYR A 35 -27.16 3.96 -32.54
N ASP A 36 -27.04 4.52 -31.34
CA ASP A 36 -26.23 5.68 -30.98
C ASP A 36 -24.76 5.44 -31.40
N TYR A 37 -24.47 5.73 -32.66
CA TYR A 37 -23.16 5.65 -33.29
C TYR A 37 -22.36 6.95 -33.09
N ASP A 38 -22.77 7.83 -32.17
CA ASP A 38 -22.09 9.10 -31.89
C ASP A 38 -20.87 8.96 -30.95
N LEU A 39 -20.46 7.73 -30.58
CA LEU A 39 -19.40 7.56 -29.57
C LEU A 39 -17.96 7.77 -30.07
N TYR A 40 -17.71 7.97 -31.37
CA TYR A 40 -16.33 8.05 -31.90
C TYR A 40 -16.02 9.28 -32.76
N SER A 41 -16.86 10.31 -32.76
CA SER A 41 -16.51 11.59 -33.37
C SER A 41 -17.08 12.76 -32.59
N ASP A 42 -16.51 13.01 -31.42
CA ASP A 42 -16.47 14.39 -30.96
C ASP A 42 -15.13 14.68 -30.30
N GLY A 43 -14.34 15.52 -30.98
CA GLY A 43 -13.30 16.35 -30.37
C GLY A 43 -13.92 17.43 -29.46
N GLY A 44 -14.91 17.05 -28.67
CA GLY A 44 -15.66 17.89 -27.76
C GLY A 44 -14.84 18.06 -26.49
N SER A 45 -14.47 19.31 -26.21
CA SER A 45 -13.82 19.74 -24.97
C SER A 45 -14.30 18.92 -23.76
N GLU A 46 -13.37 18.36 -22.98
CA GLU A 46 -13.70 17.65 -21.75
C GLU A 46 -14.36 18.60 -20.73
N THR A 47 -15.68 18.70 -20.76
CA THR A 47 -16.42 19.61 -19.90
C THR A 47 -16.55 19.04 -18.48
N ILE A 48 -16.45 19.91 -17.47
CA ILE A 48 -16.58 19.56 -16.04
C ILE A 48 -17.86 18.76 -15.75
N PRO A 49 -19.05 19.08 -16.32
CA PRO A 49 -20.25 18.29 -16.10
C PRO A 49 -20.11 16.83 -16.56
N ARG A 50 -19.42 16.57 -17.68
CA ARG A 50 -19.17 15.22 -18.18
C ARG A 50 -18.24 14.45 -17.22
N LEU A 51 -17.18 15.08 -16.72
CA LEU A 51 -16.30 14.51 -15.69
C LEU A 51 -17.08 14.10 -14.44
N ILE A 52 -17.96 14.99 -13.95
CA ILE A 52 -18.76 14.74 -12.75
C ILE A 52 -19.71 13.56 -12.98
N HIS A 53 -20.43 13.55 -14.10
CA HIS A 53 -21.47 12.58 -14.37
C HIS A 53 -20.91 11.18 -14.70
N TYR A 54 -19.88 11.10 -15.53
CA TYR A 54 -19.37 9.83 -16.06
C TYR A 54 -18.19 9.25 -15.29
N CYS A 55 -17.43 10.06 -14.54
CA CYS A 55 -16.31 9.55 -13.74
C CYS A 55 -16.54 9.70 -12.24
N LEU A 56 -16.80 10.92 -11.76
CA LEU A 56 -16.77 11.21 -10.32
C LEU A 56 -17.90 10.51 -9.57
N LYS A 57 -19.14 10.68 -10.02
CA LYS A 57 -20.33 10.09 -9.38
C LYS A 57 -20.25 8.56 -9.29
N PRO A 58 -20.02 7.79 -10.38
CA PRO A 58 -19.94 6.33 -10.28
C PRO A 58 -18.75 5.88 -9.42
N THR A 59 -17.56 6.47 -9.62
CA THR A 59 -16.36 6.11 -8.84
C THR A 59 -16.57 6.28 -7.34
N LEU A 60 -17.16 7.41 -6.91
CA LEU A 60 -17.43 7.65 -5.49
C LEU A 60 -18.50 6.71 -4.94
N TYR A 61 -19.56 6.45 -5.73
CA TYR A 61 -20.65 5.57 -5.32
C TYR A 61 -20.19 4.12 -5.15
N ASP A 62 -19.42 3.59 -6.11
CA ASP A 62 -18.92 2.23 -6.08
C ASP A 62 -17.93 2.04 -4.92
N ALA A 63 -17.01 2.99 -4.75
CA ALA A 63 -16.05 2.93 -3.65
C ALA A 63 -16.74 3.05 -2.28
N ALA A 64 -17.74 3.93 -2.13
CA ALA A 64 -18.50 4.05 -0.89
C ALA A 64 -19.29 2.78 -0.60
N SER A 65 -20.02 2.25 -1.58
CA SER A 65 -20.80 1.02 -1.46
C SER A 65 -19.93 -0.17 -1.07
N TYR A 66 -18.75 -0.28 -1.68
CA TYR A 66 -17.76 -1.30 -1.35
C TYR A 66 -17.18 -1.14 0.07
N MET A 67 -16.99 0.08 0.57
CA MET A 67 -16.39 0.34 1.88
C MET A 67 -17.37 0.20 3.05
N VAL A 68 -18.67 0.42 2.85
CA VAL A 68 -19.70 0.42 3.91
C VAL A 68 -19.67 -0.85 4.79
N PRO A 69 -19.65 -2.09 4.26
CA PRO A 69 -19.64 -3.29 5.10
C PRO A 69 -18.43 -3.35 6.04
N LEU A 70 -17.26 -2.91 5.57
CA LEU A 70 -16.03 -2.87 6.37
C LEU A 70 -16.05 -1.80 7.46
N LEU A 71 -16.60 -0.61 7.16
CA LEU A 71 -16.78 0.46 8.15
C LEU A 71 -17.76 0.01 9.25
N VAL A 72 -18.88 -0.63 8.87
CA VAL A 72 -19.87 -1.18 9.79
C VAL A 72 -19.26 -2.28 10.65
N ALA A 73 -18.53 -3.23 10.06
CA ALA A 73 -17.87 -4.31 10.81
C ALA A 73 -16.84 -3.78 11.82
N SER A 74 -16.07 -2.75 11.45
CA SER A 74 -15.07 -2.13 12.32
C SER A 74 -15.69 -1.35 13.46
N LEU A 75 -16.79 -0.64 13.20
CA LEU A 75 -17.56 0.05 14.24
C LEU A 75 -18.24 -0.94 15.18
N ALA A 76 -18.83 -2.02 14.65
CA ALA A 76 -19.42 -3.09 15.44
C ALA A 76 -18.37 -3.75 16.34
N PHE A 77 -17.18 -4.05 15.82
CA PHE A 77 -16.05 -4.52 16.62
C PHE A 77 -15.77 -3.58 17.79
N LYS A 78 -15.64 -2.26 17.55
CA LYS A 78 -15.39 -1.30 18.63
C LYS A 78 -16.51 -1.31 19.68
N ILE A 79 -17.77 -1.27 19.27
CA ILE A 79 -18.93 -1.21 20.17
C ILE A 79 -19.00 -2.46 21.06
N PHE A 80 -18.89 -3.66 20.46
CA PHE A 80 -19.04 -4.91 21.21
C PHE A 80 -17.78 -5.28 21.98
N ALA A 81 -16.60 -5.10 21.39
CA ALA A 81 -15.34 -5.51 22.00
C ALA A 81 -14.92 -4.57 23.14
N GLN A 82 -15.15 -3.26 23.02
CA GLN A 82 -14.79 -2.26 24.05
C GLN A 82 -15.94 -1.92 25.03
N SER A 83 -17.00 -2.72 25.04
CA SER A 83 -18.04 -2.60 26.07
C SER A 83 -17.49 -2.96 27.44
N GLN A 84 -17.90 -2.21 28.48
CA GLN A 84 -17.46 -2.40 29.86
C GLN A 84 -17.78 -3.80 30.43
N PHE A 85 -18.69 -4.54 29.80
CA PHE A 85 -19.14 -5.86 30.24
C PHE A 85 -18.43 -7.02 29.55
N THR A 86 -17.51 -6.74 28.61
CA THR A 86 -16.87 -7.78 27.79
C THR A 86 -15.63 -8.33 28.49
N PRO A 87 -15.58 -9.62 28.88
CA PRO A 87 -14.36 -10.22 29.40
C PRO A 87 -13.32 -10.42 28.29
N CYS A 88 -12.04 -10.44 28.66
CA CYS A 88 -10.90 -10.50 27.72
C CYS A 88 -10.99 -11.63 26.67
N ARG A 89 -11.45 -12.83 27.03
CA ARG A 89 -11.64 -13.93 26.06
C ARG A 89 -12.69 -13.61 25.00
N ILE A 90 -13.80 -12.97 25.41
CA ILE A 90 -14.89 -12.59 24.51
C ILE A 90 -14.44 -11.43 23.61
N PHE A 91 -13.62 -10.50 24.10
CA PHE A 91 -13.01 -9.45 23.28
C PHE A 91 -12.26 -10.04 22.07
N HIS A 92 -11.39 -11.02 22.31
CA HIS A 92 -10.66 -11.69 21.25
C HIS A 92 -11.55 -12.52 20.32
N GLY A 93 -12.58 -13.17 20.87
CA GLY A 93 -13.59 -13.89 20.07
C GLY A 93 -14.37 -12.97 19.13
N ILE A 94 -14.82 -11.80 19.62
CA ILE A 94 -15.50 -10.78 18.81
C ILE A 94 -14.56 -10.28 17.70
N SER A 95 -13.30 -10.01 18.03
CA SER A 95 -12.28 -9.62 17.02
C SER A 95 -12.17 -10.68 15.92
N ALA A 96 -12.04 -11.95 16.29
CA ALA A 96 -11.89 -13.05 15.34
C ALA A 96 -13.15 -13.25 14.48
N ILE A 97 -14.34 -13.20 15.06
CA ILE A 97 -15.61 -13.38 14.32
C ILE A 97 -15.84 -12.23 13.35
N THR A 98 -15.63 -10.98 13.79
CA THR A 98 -15.82 -9.81 12.93
C THR A 98 -14.84 -9.77 11.77
N GLY A 99 -13.57 -10.13 11.97
CA GLY A 99 -12.65 -10.23 10.85
C GLY A 99 -12.85 -11.45 9.97
N LEU A 100 -13.33 -12.58 10.52
CA LEU A 100 -13.71 -13.73 9.70
C LEU A 100 -14.85 -13.37 8.73
N TYR A 101 -15.84 -12.61 9.21
CA TYR A 101 -16.89 -12.05 8.38
C TYR A 101 -16.32 -11.14 7.26
N VAL A 102 -15.41 -10.23 7.60
CA VAL A 102 -14.77 -9.35 6.61
C VAL A 102 -14.01 -10.15 5.55
N VAL A 103 -13.19 -11.11 5.96
CA VAL A 103 -12.42 -11.96 5.03
C VAL A 103 -13.36 -12.74 4.12
N GLN A 104 -14.42 -13.35 4.68
CA GLN A 104 -15.39 -14.11 3.90
C GLN A 104 -16.18 -13.24 2.90
N HIS A 105 -16.50 -11.99 3.27
CA HIS A 105 -17.26 -11.09 2.41
C HIS A 105 -16.45 -10.57 1.22
N TYR A 106 -15.19 -10.19 1.44
CA TYR A 106 -14.37 -9.53 0.41
C TYR A 106 -13.44 -10.49 -0.35
N VAL A 107 -12.88 -11.49 0.33
CA VAL A 107 -11.82 -12.37 -0.18
C VAL A 107 -12.06 -13.84 0.23
N PRO A 108 -13.23 -14.41 -0.10
CA PRO A 108 -13.57 -15.80 0.29
C PRO A 108 -12.54 -16.82 -0.24
N GLU A 109 -11.90 -16.52 -1.37
CA GLU A 109 -10.90 -17.37 -1.99
C GLU A 109 -9.68 -17.58 -1.08
N CYS A 110 -9.37 -16.62 -0.22
CA CYS A 110 -8.22 -16.66 0.68
C CYS A 110 -8.51 -17.13 2.10
N LEU A 111 -9.77 -17.44 2.42
CA LEU A 111 -10.13 -17.80 3.79
C LEU A 111 -9.31 -19.00 4.28
N HIS A 112 -9.24 -20.06 3.46
CA HIS A 112 -8.51 -21.28 3.80
C HIS A 112 -7.00 -21.02 3.98
N LEU A 113 -6.39 -20.20 3.11
CA LEU A 113 -4.97 -19.84 3.20
C LEU A 113 -4.64 -19.07 4.48
N ILE A 114 -5.50 -18.12 4.86
CA ILE A 114 -5.33 -17.34 6.11
C ILE A 114 -5.44 -18.26 7.32
N ILE A 115 -6.41 -19.18 7.35
CA ILE A 115 -6.55 -20.16 8.44
C ILE A 115 -5.32 -21.07 8.53
N ILE A 116 -4.83 -21.58 7.40
CA ILE A 116 -3.61 -22.40 7.34
C ILE A 116 -2.41 -21.59 7.85
N LEU A 117 -2.26 -20.33 7.42
CA LEU A 117 -1.18 -19.47 7.85
C LEU A 117 -1.23 -19.23 9.37
N ILE A 118 -2.41 -18.92 9.93
CA ILE A 118 -2.60 -18.73 11.38
C ILE A 118 -2.25 -20.02 12.14
N ALA A 119 -2.72 -21.18 11.68
CA ALA A 119 -2.42 -22.45 12.32
C ALA A 119 -0.92 -22.78 12.28
N ALA A 120 -0.30 -22.68 11.10
CA ALA A 120 1.12 -22.97 10.92
C ALA A 120 2.02 -22.04 11.74
N THR A 121 1.72 -20.74 11.74
CA THR A 121 2.47 -19.74 12.51
C THR A 121 2.23 -19.86 14.01
N TYR A 122 1.04 -20.22 14.46
CA TYR A 122 0.79 -20.50 15.87
C TYR A 122 1.55 -21.74 16.36
N ILE A 123 1.55 -22.83 15.59
CA ILE A 123 2.35 -24.03 15.89
C ILE A 123 3.85 -23.68 15.96
N SER A 124 4.33 -22.78 15.09
CA SER A 124 5.73 -22.35 15.10
C SER A 124 6.17 -21.69 16.42
N LEU A 125 5.23 -21.10 17.19
CA LEU A 125 5.50 -20.52 18.51
C LEU A 125 5.84 -21.57 19.57
N TYR A 126 5.50 -22.85 19.35
CA TYR A 126 5.79 -23.94 20.28
C TYR A 126 7.11 -24.65 20.00
N ILE A 127 7.72 -24.41 18.85
CA ILE A 127 9.00 -25.05 18.46
C ILE A 127 10.12 -24.57 19.39
N PRO A 128 10.94 -25.46 20.00
CA PRO A 128 12.00 -25.09 20.94
C PRO A 128 13.03 -24.11 20.39
N GLU A 129 13.42 -23.10 21.19
CA GLU A 129 14.31 -21.98 20.80
C GLU A 129 15.71 -22.38 20.28
N LYS A 130 16.12 -23.62 20.54
CA LYS A 130 17.38 -24.20 20.07
C LYS A 130 17.55 -24.18 18.53
N TYR A 131 16.45 -24.11 17.77
CA TYR A 131 16.43 -24.20 16.30
C TYR A 131 16.11 -22.88 15.59
N TYR A 132 16.90 -21.82 15.86
CA TYR A 132 16.87 -20.49 15.22
C TYR A 132 15.77 -19.51 15.68
N LYS A 133 16.23 -18.35 16.17
CA LYS A 133 15.47 -17.39 16.99
C LYS A 133 14.45 -16.50 16.24
N GLY A 134 14.44 -16.49 14.90
CA GLY A 134 13.47 -15.68 14.12
C GLY A 134 12.96 -16.31 12.82
N ILE A 135 13.58 -17.41 12.38
CA ILE A 135 13.22 -18.09 11.14
C ILE A 135 11.87 -18.81 11.25
N LYS A 136 11.45 -19.17 12.47
CA LYS A 136 10.30 -20.08 12.71
C LYS A 136 8.96 -19.57 12.22
N ALA A 137 8.66 -18.28 12.37
CA ALA A 137 7.44 -17.68 11.86
C ALA A 137 7.63 -17.06 10.47
N PHE A 138 8.87 -16.73 10.11
CA PHE A 138 9.21 -16.18 8.80
C PHE A 138 9.10 -17.25 7.71
N LEU A 139 9.64 -18.45 7.95
CA LEU A 139 9.62 -19.57 7.00
C LEU A 139 8.20 -19.99 6.58
N PRO A 140 7.26 -20.32 7.49
CA PRO A 140 5.90 -20.69 7.08
C PRO A 140 5.19 -19.55 6.34
N SER A 141 5.46 -18.29 6.71
CA SER A 141 4.89 -17.13 6.02
C SER A 141 5.39 -17.03 4.58
N ILE A 142 6.70 -17.18 4.35
CA ILE A 142 7.29 -17.16 3.00
C ILE A 142 6.83 -18.38 2.18
N LEU A 143 6.72 -19.56 2.79
CA LEU A 143 6.23 -20.75 2.10
C LEU A 143 4.79 -20.58 1.61
N VAL A 144 3.91 -19.96 2.40
CA VAL A 144 2.53 -19.66 1.97
C VAL A 144 2.53 -18.61 0.86
N ILE A 145 3.34 -17.55 0.94
CA ILE A 145 3.45 -16.56 -0.13
C ILE A 145 3.94 -17.22 -1.43
N PHE A 146 4.94 -18.09 -1.34
CA PHE A 146 5.48 -18.83 -2.48
C PHE A 146 4.46 -19.82 -3.07
N TYR A 147 3.70 -20.51 -2.23
CA TYR A 147 2.57 -21.35 -2.64
C TYR A 147 1.58 -20.52 -3.48
N CYS A 148 1.19 -19.33 -2.98
CA CYS A 148 0.20 -18.49 -3.65
C CYS A 148 0.73 -17.97 -4.99
N GLU A 149 1.99 -17.56 -5.05
CA GLU A 149 2.60 -17.03 -6.27
C GLU A 149 2.69 -18.07 -7.40
N LEU A 150 2.96 -19.34 -7.07
CA LEU A 150 3.13 -20.39 -8.07
C LEU A 150 1.83 -21.06 -8.52
N TRP A 151 0.85 -21.17 -7.62
CA TRP A 151 -0.32 -22.00 -7.86
C TRP A 151 -1.65 -21.25 -7.96
N MET A 152 -1.72 -20.02 -7.43
CA MET A 152 -2.95 -19.22 -7.49
C MET A 152 -3.00 -18.41 -8.80
N LYS A 153 -4.20 -18.17 -9.33
CA LYS A 153 -4.35 -17.32 -10.52
C LYS A 153 -3.85 -15.91 -10.22
N PRO A 154 -3.11 -15.24 -11.14
CA PRO A 154 -2.55 -13.92 -10.88
C PRO A 154 -3.57 -12.86 -10.41
N ALA A 155 -4.76 -12.85 -11.02
CA ALA A 155 -5.82 -11.91 -10.65
C ALA A 155 -6.32 -12.11 -9.21
N GLU A 156 -6.49 -13.36 -8.79
CA GLU A 156 -6.92 -13.70 -7.42
C GLU A 156 -5.80 -13.45 -6.41
N TRP A 157 -4.55 -13.80 -6.75
CA TRP A 157 -3.38 -13.53 -5.90
C TRP A 157 -3.17 -12.03 -5.67
N HIS A 158 -3.21 -11.22 -6.72
CA HIS A 158 -3.04 -9.77 -6.59
C HIS A 158 -4.10 -9.13 -5.68
N LYS A 159 -5.34 -9.63 -5.68
CA LYS A 159 -6.43 -9.18 -4.81
C LYS A 159 -6.16 -9.44 -3.33
N VAL A 160 -5.52 -10.57 -3.00
CA VAL A 160 -5.38 -11.08 -1.61
C VAL A 160 -3.98 -10.95 -1.02
N ARG A 161 -3.00 -10.61 -1.86
CA ARG A 161 -1.57 -10.44 -1.55
C ARG A 161 -1.33 -9.59 -0.30
N SER A 162 -1.99 -8.43 -0.20
CA SER A 162 -1.82 -7.51 0.94
C SER A 162 -2.30 -8.12 2.26
N VAL A 163 -3.38 -8.90 2.23
CA VAL A 163 -3.97 -9.57 3.40
C VAL A 163 -2.99 -10.61 3.97
N ILE A 164 -2.43 -11.45 3.10
CA ILE A 164 -1.46 -12.47 3.48
C ILE A 164 -0.16 -11.82 3.97
N MET A 165 0.30 -10.75 3.31
CA MET A 165 1.48 -9.99 3.73
C MET A 165 1.32 -9.41 5.14
N VAL A 166 0.18 -8.76 5.45
CA VAL A 166 -0.06 -8.19 6.78
C VAL A 166 -0.17 -9.30 7.84
N ALA A 167 -0.82 -10.42 7.53
CA ALA A 167 -0.86 -11.58 8.41
C ALA A 167 0.54 -12.15 8.70
N ALA A 168 1.39 -12.29 7.68
CA ALA A 168 2.78 -12.70 7.82
C ALA A 168 3.58 -11.75 8.74
N MET A 169 3.45 -10.43 8.51
CA MET A 169 4.11 -9.42 9.34
C MET A 169 3.66 -9.53 10.81
N LYS A 170 2.36 -9.67 11.05
CA LYS A 170 1.79 -9.85 12.39
C LYS A 170 2.33 -11.09 13.09
N ALA A 171 2.36 -12.23 12.38
CA ALA A 171 2.84 -13.49 12.90
C ALA A 171 4.33 -13.44 13.29
N VAL A 172 5.17 -12.86 12.41
CA VAL A 172 6.60 -12.67 12.67
C VAL A 172 6.83 -11.74 13.86
N SER A 173 6.07 -10.65 13.98
CA SER A 173 6.16 -9.75 15.13
C SER A 173 5.88 -10.46 16.45
N VAL A 174 4.80 -11.24 16.51
CA VAL A 174 4.47 -12.02 17.72
C VAL A 174 5.59 -13.01 18.04
N ALA A 175 6.11 -13.73 17.05
CA ALA A 175 7.17 -14.70 17.26
C ALA A 175 8.47 -14.06 17.78
N MET A 176 8.81 -12.86 17.29
CA MET A 176 10.03 -12.14 17.68
C MET A 176 9.88 -11.38 19.00
N ASP A 177 8.70 -10.81 19.27
CA ASP A 177 8.44 -10.05 20.51
C ASP A 177 8.23 -10.98 21.71
N ASN A 178 7.68 -12.19 21.51
CA ASN A 178 7.56 -13.22 22.54
C ASN A 178 8.91 -13.69 23.10
N ILE A 179 10.02 -13.41 22.40
CA ILE A 179 11.37 -13.69 22.92
C ILE A 179 11.66 -12.82 24.15
N TYR A 180 11.00 -11.67 24.28
CA TYR A 180 11.20 -10.71 25.37
C TYR A 180 10.07 -10.69 26.39
N ILE A 181 8.93 -11.33 26.10
CA ILE A 181 7.74 -11.37 26.98
C ILE A 181 7.58 -12.80 27.50
N GLU A 182 7.67 -12.98 28.82
CA GLU A 182 7.62 -14.31 29.49
C GLU A 182 6.34 -15.13 29.23
N LYS A 183 5.29 -14.52 28.65
CA LYS A 183 3.99 -15.14 28.41
C LYS A 183 3.64 -15.15 26.92
N ARG A 184 3.57 -16.35 26.34
CA ARG A 184 3.08 -16.58 24.98
C ARG A 184 1.57 -16.30 24.90
N PRO A 185 1.06 -15.76 23.77
CA PRO A 185 -0.36 -15.53 23.60
C PRO A 185 -1.11 -16.85 23.51
N ASN A 186 -2.30 -16.90 24.11
CA ASN A 186 -3.19 -18.04 23.93
C ASN A 186 -3.84 -18.03 22.53
N LEU A 187 -4.46 -19.15 22.15
CA LEU A 187 -5.09 -19.29 20.81
C LEU A 187 -6.16 -18.22 20.53
N TRP A 188 -6.88 -17.77 21.55
CA TRP A 188 -7.91 -16.73 21.41
C TRP A 188 -7.28 -15.37 21.12
N GLU A 189 -6.31 -14.96 21.94
CA GLU A 189 -5.50 -13.75 21.78
C GLU A 189 -4.85 -13.69 20.39
N TYR A 190 -4.24 -14.80 19.98
CA TYR A 190 -3.54 -14.91 18.69
C TYR A 190 -4.52 -14.82 17.52
N SER A 191 -5.58 -15.63 17.53
CA SER A 191 -6.58 -15.64 16.45
C SER A 191 -7.27 -14.27 16.32
N GLY A 192 -7.64 -13.65 17.44
CA GLY A 192 -8.27 -12.32 17.44
C GLY A 192 -7.35 -11.21 16.91
N TYR A 193 -6.05 -11.29 17.18
CA TYR A 193 -5.05 -10.34 16.66
C TYR A 193 -4.85 -10.50 15.14
N MET A 194 -4.71 -11.73 14.69
CA MET A 194 -4.52 -12.06 13.27
C MET A 194 -5.74 -11.63 12.44
N LEU A 195 -6.94 -11.96 12.93
CA LEU A 195 -8.22 -11.68 12.28
C LEU A 195 -8.89 -10.39 12.79
N CYS A 196 -8.15 -9.40 13.29
CA CYS A 196 -8.80 -8.16 13.71
C CYS A 196 -9.37 -7.41 12.49
N ALA A 197 -10.69 -7.17 12.46
CA ALA A 197 -11.42 -6.57 11.34
C ALA A 197 -10.79 -5.27 10.81
N SER A 198 -10.29 -4.43 11.72
CA SER A 198 -9.66 -3.14 11.38
C SER A 198 -8.30 -3.26 10.68
N THR A 199 -7.66 -4.44 10.72
CA THR A 199 -6.29 -4.67 10.24
C THR A 199 -6.11 -5.90 9.36
N CYS A 200 -7.16 -6.69 9.13
CA CYS A 200 -7.04 -7.91 8.32
C CYS A 200 -7.10 -7.64 6.81
N LEU A 201 -7.89 -6.67 6.34
CA LEU A 201 -8.06 -6.39 4.90
C LEU A 201 -7.18 -5.24 4.40
N PHE A 202 -7.59 -3.99 4.64
CA PHE A 202 -6.84 -2.79 4.20
C PHE A 202 -5.95 -2.19 5.29
N GLY A 203 -6.06 -2.65 6.52
CA GLY A 203 -5.33 -2.03 7.62
C GLY A 203 -3.85 -2.40 7.64
N PRO A 204 -3.01 -1.53 8.21
CA PRO A 204 -1.58 -1.76 8.30
C PRO A 204 -1.25 -2.80 9.38
N TRP A 205 0.02 -3.18 9.40
CA TRP A 205 0.57 -3.87 10.55
C TRP A 205 0.49 -3.01 11.82
N ILE A 206 0.10 -3.64 12.92
CA ILE A 206 0.11 -3.09 14.28
C ILE A 206 0.81 -4.10 15.19
N SER A 207 1.44 -3.65 16.28
CA SER A 207 2.06 -4.58 17.22
C SER A 207 0.99 -5.34 18.02
N PHE A 208 1.33 -6.55 18.49
CA PHE A 208 0.44 -7.32 19.36
C PHE A 208 0.12 -6.57 20.66
N LYS A 209 1.10 -5.84 21.21
CA LYS A 209 0.94 -5.00 22.39
C LYS A 209 -0.11 -3.90 22.18
N ASP A 210 -0.07 -3.23 21.02
CA ASP A 210 -1.03 -2.18 20.70
C ASP A 210 -2.44 -2.74 20.49
N TYR A 211 -2.57 -3.93 19.89
CA TYR A 211 -3.84 -4.64 19.78
C TYR A 211 -4.43 -4.98 21.15
N VAL A 212 -3.64 -5.57 22.06
CA VAL A 212 -4.13 -5.89 23.43
C VAL A 212 -4.50 -4.62 24.19
N ALA A 213 -3.78 -3.51 23.96
CA ALA A 213 -4.10 -2.22 24.59
C ALA A 213 -5.48 -1.66 24.18
N LEU A 214 -6.09 -2.12 23.08
CA LEU A 214 -7.45 -1.74 22.69
C LEU A 214 -8.50 -2.17 23.71
N TYR A 215 -8.26 -3.26 24.45
CA TYR A 215 -9.21 -3.75 25.46
C TYR A 215 -9.39 -2.74 26.60
N HIS A 216 -8.33 -2.02 26.96
CA HIS A 216 -8.34 -1.05 28.07
C HIS A 216 -8.67 0.38 27.62
N ARG A 217 -8.70 0.67 26.32
CA ARG A 217 -8.86 2.02 25.79
C ARG A 217 -10.26 2.21 25.24
N ASN A 218 -11.09 2.96 25.96
CA ASN A 218 -12.43 3.32 25.50
C ASN A 218 -12.63 4.84 25.60
N HIS A 219 -12.25 5.57 24.54
CA HIS A 219 -12.49 7.00 24.46
C HIS A 219 -13.35 7.33 23.23
N TRP A 220 -14.62 7.62 23.48
CA TRP A 220 -15.53 8.23 22.51
C TRP A 220 -15.40 9.75 22.65
N THR A 221 -14.49 10.33 21.88
CA THR A 221 -14.29 11.79 21.87
C THR A 221 -14.82 12.39 20.57
N ALA A 222 -15.28 13.64 20.61
CA ALA A 222 -15.63 14.38 19.40
C ALA A 222 -14.45 14.47 18.43
N TRP A 223 -13.22 14.60 18.96
CA TRP A 223 -12.00 14.58 18.17
C TRP A 223 -11.80 13.27 17.40
N TRP A 224 -12.08 12.13 18.01
CA TRP A 224 -12.02 10.83 17.34
C TRP A 224 -13.00 10.75 16.16
N ALA A 225 -14.24 11.20 16.36
CA ALA A 225 -15.26 11.19 15.30
C ALA A 225 -14.86 12.13 14.15
N LEU A 226 -14.41 13.35 14.48
CA LEU A 226 -13.94 14.33 13.50
C LEU A 226 -12.71 13.82 12.73
N ALA A 227 -11.74 13.19 13.42
CA ALA A 227 -10.58 12.60 12.78
C ALA A 227 -10.98 11.45 11.85
N THR A 228 -11.95 10.61 12.25
CA THR A 228 -12.45 9.51 11.43
C THR A 228 -13.09 10.03 10.13
N ILE A 229 -14.02 10.98 10.26
CA ILE A 229 -14.70 11.60 9.12
C ILE A 229 -13.67 12.32 8.23
N GLY A 230 -12.75 13.08 8.83
CA GLY A 230 -11.70 13.79 8.10
C GLY A 230 -10.80 12.85 7.28
N ASN A 231 -10.38 11.70 7.83
CA ASN A 231 -9.60 10.72 7.08
C ASN A 231 -10.40 10.12 5.93
N LEU A 232 -11.67 9.77 6.13
CA LEU A 232 -12.52 9.22 5.06
C LEU A 232 -12.76 10.26 3.95
N LEU A 233 -13.03 11.51 4.30
CA LEU A 233 -13.21 12.59 3.31
C LEU A 233 -11.94 12.81 2.48
N ILE A 234 -10.78 12.92 3.13
CA ILE A 234 -9.49 13.06 2.44
C ILE A 234 -9.23 11.85 1.53
N SER A 235 -9.63 10.65 1.97
CA SER A 235 -9.53 9.45 1.16
C SER A 235 -10.28 9.59 -0.17
N PHE A 236 -11.56 9.98 -0.14
CA PHE A 236 -12.36 10.18 -1.36
C PHE A 236 -11.84 11.30 -2.25
N VAL A 237 -11.21 12.34 -1.68
CA VAL A 237 -10.49 13.34 -2.47
C VAL A 237 -9.35 12.69 -3.26
N PHE A 238 -8.52 11.86 -2.62
CA PHE A 238 -7.46 11.14 -3.33
C PHE A 238 -7.97 10.13 -4.37
N LEU A 239 -9.09 9.46 -4.11
CA LEU A 239 -9.73 8.60 -5.10
C LEU A 239 -10.17 9.39 -6.33
N SER A 240 -10.80 10.55 -6.11
CA SER A 240 -11.20 11.42 -7.22
C SER A 240 -9.99 11.90 -8.01
N ILE A 241 -8.87 12.21 -7.35
CA ILE A 241 -7.63 12.59 -8.00
C ILE A 241 -7.09 11.43 -8.84
N SER A 242 -7.02 10.23 -8.26
CA SER A 242 -6.51 9.03 -8.90
C SER A 242 -7.22 8.69 -10.21
N ASN A 243 -8.56 8.66 -10.17
CA ASN A 243 -9.35 8.07 -11.25
C ASN A 243 -9.91 9.09 -12.24
N CYS A 244 -10.14 10.33 -11.79
CA CYS A 244 -10.85 11.34 -12.58
C CYS A 244 -9.98 12.56 -12.89
N TRP A 245 -9.47 13.26 -11.87
CA TRP A 245 -8.80 14.55 -12.09
C TRP A 245 -7.45 14.41 -12.80
N THR A 246 -6.67 13.37 -12.53
CA THR A 246 -5.39 13.14 -13.22
C THR A 246 -5.59 12.95 -14.72
N GLN A 247 -6.57 12.14 -15.11
CA GLN A 247 -6.88 11.85 -16.52
C GLN A 247 -7.42 13.09 -17.23
N TRP A 248 -8.31 13.85 -16.56
CA TRP A 248 -8.89 15.07 -17.10
C TRP A 248 -7.88 16.23 -17.24
N MET A 249 -7.03 16.44 -16.23
CA MET A 249 -6.05 17.54 -16.25
C MET A 249 -4.86 17.25 -17.17
N LEU A 250 -4.48 15.97 -17.33
CA LEU A 250 -3.28 15.54 -18.05
C LEU A 250 -3.72 14.61 -19.19
N SER A 251 -4.14 15.21 -20.31
CA SER A 251 -4.66 14.48 -21.47
C SER A 251 -3.66 13.46 -22.03
N ALA A 252 -4.18 12.35 -22.58
CA ALA A 252 -3.41 11.31 -23.24
C ALA A 252 -2.61 11.80 -24.46
N ASN A 253 -3.01 12.94 -25.05
CA ASN A 253 -2.32 13.56 -26.18
C ASN A 253 -1.07 14.37 -25.77
N ALA A 254 -0.69 14.31 -24.50
CA ALA A 254 0.53 14.96 -24.01
C ALA A 254 1.81 14.17 -24.35
N GLY A 255 2.95 14.83 -24.24
CA GLY A 255 4.26 14.17 -24.45
C GLY A 255 4.48 13.00 -23.47
N LYS A 256 5.29 12.02 -23.89
CA LYS A 256 5.55 10.76 -23.16
C LYS A 256 5.85 10.95 -21.67
N TRP A 257 6.61 11.98 -21.31
CA TRP A 257 6.96 12.29 -19.91
C TRP A 257 5.76 12.76 -19.06
N LEU A 258 4.83 13.49 -19.68
CA LEU A 258 3.64 13.97 -18.98
C LEU A 258 2.64 12.84 -18.75
N VAL A 259 2.54 11.91 -19.70
CA VAL A 259 1.77 10.66 -19.56
C VAL A 259 2.37 9.79 -18.43
N ALA A 260 3.69 9.58 -18.44
CA ALA A 260 4.36 8.84 -17.37
C ALA A 260 4.16 9.49 -15.99
N TYR A 261 4.23 10.83 -15.91
CA TYR A 261 3.97 11.56 -14.67
C TYR A 261 2.50 11.42 -14.22
N ARG A 262 1.54 11.52 -15.15
CA ARG A 262 0.11 11.32 -14.88
C ARG A 262 -0.15 9.96 -14.26
N ASP A 263 0.35 8.91 -14.89
CA ASP A 263 0.13 7.54 -14.44
C ASP A 263 0.78 7.30 -13.08
N ALA A 264 2.00 7.84 -12.87
CA ALA A 264 2.66 7.83 -11.57
C ALA A 264 1.88 8.60 -10.49
N LEU A 265 1.29 9.75 -10.82
CA LEU A 265 0.47 10.54 -9.89
C LEU A 265 -0.83 9.81 -9.54
N ALA A 266 -1.49 9.19 -10.53
CA ALA A 266 -2.68 8.37 -10.30
C ALA A 266 -2.36 7.19 -9.36
N PHE A 267 -1.24 6.50 -9.58
CA PHE A 267 -0.77 5.43 -8.70
C PHE A 267 -0.52 5.91 -7.26
N ARG A 268 0.12 7.07 -7.06
CA ARG A 268 0.34 7.62 -5.71
C ARG A 268 -0.96 8.04 -5.04
N ALA A 269 -1.87 8.67 -5.79
CA ALA A 269 -3.17 9.08 -5.29
C ALA A 269 -4.04 7.87 -4.86
N SER A 270 -4.02 6.76 -5.61
CA SER A 270 -4.72 5.53 -5.21
C SER A 270 -4.12 4.93 -3.92
N HIS A 271 -2.80 4.97 -3.75
CA HIS A 271 -2.14 4.57 -2.50
C HIS A 271 -2.53 5.46 -1.32
N TYR A 272 -2.64 6.78 -1.54
CA TYR A 272 -3.12 7.70 -0.52
C TYR A 272 -4.58 7.41 -0.16
N PHE A 273 -5.46 7.15 -1.13
CA PHE A 273 -6.83 6.70 -0.88
C PHE A 273 -6.86 5.48 0.04
N ILE A 274 -6.18 4.38 -0.31
CA ILE A 274 -6.19 3.17 0.52
C ILE A 274 -5.63 3.45 1.92
N SER A 275 -4.56 4.24 2.02
CA SER A 275 -3.94 4.60 3.31
C SER A 275 -4.86 5.42 4.21
N TYR A 276 -5.56 6.43 3.67
CA TYR A 276 -6.50 7.25 4.46
C TYR A 276 -7.78 6.48 4.81
N THR A 277 -8.27 5.62 3.91
CA THR A 277 -9.36 4.67 4.18
C THR A 277 -9.00 3.74 5.34
N ALA A 278 -7.82 3.10 5.29
CA ALA A 278 -7.31 2.25 6.35
C ALA A 278 -7.12 2.99 7.68
N SER A 279 -6.71 4.26 7.62
CA SER A 279 -6.62 5.15 8.79
C SER A 279 -8.01 5.39 9.41
N GLY A 280 -9.04 5.63 8.58
CA GLY A 280 -10.43 5.75 9.01
C GLY A 280 -10.97 4.47 9.64
N ILE A 281 -10.68 3.32 9.03
CA ILE A 281 -11.07 1.98 9.54
C ILE A 281 -10.41 1.67 10.89
N LEU A 282 -9.12 1.98 11.05
CA LEU A 282 -8.40 1.86 12.33
C LEU A 282 -9.05 2.72 13.42
N LEU A 283 -9.34 3.99 13.11
CA LEU A 283 -10.03 4.87 14.06
C LEU A 283 -11.40 4.29 14.42
N LEU A 284 -12.20 3.86 13.45
CA LEU A 284 -13.48 3.19 13.70
C LEU A 284 -13.34 1.96 14.60
N GLY A 285 -12.27 1.19 14.44
CA GLY A 285 -11.93 0.04 15.28
C GLY A 285 -11.38 0.37 16.68
N GLY A 286 -11.28 1.65 17.04
CA GLY A 286 -10.88 2.09 18.38
C GLY A 286 -9.39 2.38 18.56
N HIS A 287 -8.60 2.38 17.49
CA HIS A 287 -7.16 2.69 17.56
C HIS A 287 -6.89 4.17 17.82
N PRO A 288 -5.79 4.51 18.53
CA PRO A 288 -5.42 5.89 18.77
C PRO A 288 -4.92 6.58 17.49
N VAL A 289 -5.17 7.89 17.37
CA VAL A 289 -4.75 8.73 16.23
C VAL A 289 -3.24 8.64 15.94
N SER A 290 -2.41 8.42 16.96
CA SER A 290 -0.96 8.26 16.79
C SER A 290 -0.55 7.03 15.98
N LEU A 291 -1.35 5.95 16.02
CA LEU A 291 -1.10 4.71 15.30
C LEU A 291 -1.81 4.67 13.94
N THR A 292 -2.74 5.60 13.68
CA THR A 292 -3.51 5.62 12.44
C THR A 292 -2.81 6.36 11.31
N THR A 293 -1.65 6.98 11.54
CA THR A 293 -0.91 7.66 10.46
C THR A 293 -0.11 6.65 9.65
N ILE A 294 -0.66 6.22 8.50
CA ILE A 294 -0.02 5.23 7.61
C ILE A 294 0.96 5.88 6.64
N THR A 295 0.57 7.02 6.06
CA THR A 295 1.34 7.73 5.03
C THR A 295 1.37 9.25 5.29
N LYS A 296 2.32 9.95 4.67
CA LYS A 296 2.43 11.43 4.71
C LYS A 296 2.64 12.00 3.30
N PRO A 297 1.57 12.31 2.55
CA PRO A 297 1.66 12.72 1.14
C PRO A 297 2.58 13.92 0.91
N PHE A 298 2.48 14.96 1.73
CA PHE A 298 3.35 16.15 1.60
C PHE A 298 4.84 15.83 1.70
N GLN A 299 5.22 14.84 2.51
CA GLN A 299 6.62 14.44 2.68
C GLN A 299 7.10 13.46 1.61
N ILE A 300 6.18 12.95 0.78
CA ILE A 300 6.44 12.09 -0.37
C ILE A 300 6.56 12.92 -1.64
N GLU A 301 5.63 13.86 -1.86
CA GLU A 301 5.63 14.74 -3.04
C GLU A 301 6.69 15.84 -2.96
N LEU A 302 6.97 16.35 -1.74
CA LEU A 302 8.02 17.35 -1.50
C LEU A 302 9.06 16.83 -0.49
N PRO A 303 9.85 15.81 -0.87
CA PRO A 303 10.76 15.15 0.06
C PRO A 303 12.04 15.94 0.28
N HIS A 304 12.55 15.89 1.51
CA HIS A 304 13.90 16.37 1.83
C HIS A 304 15.00 15.40 1.35
N SER A 305 14.71 14.10 1.39
CA SER A 305 15.60 13.00 0.95
C SER A 305 14.78 11.76 0.59
N LEU A 306 15.36 10.81 -0.15
CA LEU A 306 14.69 9.54 -0.49
C LEU A 306 14.42 8.68 0.74
N VAL A 307 15.27 8.78 1.77
CA VAL A 307 15.01 8.12 3.06
C VAL A 307 13.68 8.58 3.65
N GLN A 308 13.33 9.87 3.51
CA GLN A 308 12.03 10.38 3.95
C GLN A 308 10.88 9.78 3.15
N VAL A 309 11.04 9.65 1.83
CA VAL A 309 10.03 9.03 0.94
C VAL A 309 9.74 7.61 1.40
N VAL A 310 10.76 6.77 1.56
CA VAL A 310 10.59 5.36 1.95
C VAL A 310 9.93 5.23 3.32
N VAL A 311 10.30 6.08 4.28
CA VAL A 311 9.67 6.08 5.62
C VAL A 311 8.21 6.49 5.54
N CYS A 312 7.90 7.54 4.78
CA CYS A 312 6.57 8.14 4.74
C CYS A 312 5.61 7.42 3.81
N TRP A 313 6.10 6.63 2.86
CA TRP A 313 5.27 5.86 1.93
C TRP A 313 4.34 4.88 2.67
N ASN A 314 4.90 4.11 3.59
CA ASN A 314 4.18 3.18 4.47
C ASN A 314 4.91 3.08 5.82
N ILE A 315 4.50 3.94 6.77
CA ILE A 315 5.16 4.09 8.07
C ILE A 315 5.12 2.77 8.88
N PRO A 316 3.98 2.06 8.98
CA PRO A 316 3.92 0.80 9.72
C PRO A 316 4.84 -0.29 9.13
N MET A 317 4.85 -0.46 7.81
CA MET A 317 5.75 -1.39 7.12
C MET A 317 7.21 -1.03 7.34
N HIS A 318 7.57 0.26 7.23
CA HIS A 318 8.93 0.72 7.50
C HIS A 318 9.34 0.42 8.95
N PHE A 319 8.47 0.67 9.92
CA PHE A 319 8.78 0.40 11.33
C PHE A 319 8.94 -1.10 11.60
N TRP A 320 8.10 -1.94 11.00
CA TRP A 320 8.22 -3.38 11.06
C TRP A 320 9.56 -3.86 10.48
N LEU A 321 9.87 -3.48 9.24
CA LEU A 321 11.13 -3.81 8.56
C LEU A 321 12.34 -3.36 9.38
N LYS A 322 12.29 -2.14 9.91
CA LYS A 322 13.37 -1.59 10.73
C LYS A 322 13.58 -2.39 12.02
N THR A 323 12.50 -2.82 12.66
CA THR A 323 12.52 -3.47 13.97
C THR A 323 12.91 -4.93 13.87
N TYR A 324 12.27 -5.68 12.96
CA TYR A 324 12.41 -7.13 12.89
C TYR A 324 13.45 -7.61 11.88
N ILE A 325 13.80 -6.80 10.88
CA ILE A 325 14.76 -7.18 9.82
C ILE A 325 16.05 -6.37 9.95
N PHE A 326 15.98 -5.04 9.75
CA PHE A 326 17.17 -4.20 9.67
C PHE A 326 18.04 -4.24 10.94
N ARG A 327 17.45 -3.98 12.13
CA ARG A 327 18.22 -3.93 13.39
C ARG A 327 18.92 -5.26 13.70
N PRO A 328 18.25 -6.43 13.64
CA PRO A 328 18.94 -7.71 13.76
C PRO A 328 20.02 -7.91 12.68
N SER A 329 19.74 -7.61 11.42
CA SER A 329 20.71 -7.79 10.33
C SER A 329 21.95 -6.90 10.47
N VAL A 330 21.84 -5.70 11.04
CA VAL A 330 22.99 -4.81 11.31
C VAL A 330 24.02 -5.50 12.21
N MET A 331 23.55 -6.28 13.19
CA MET A 331 24.43 -6.99 14.14
C MET A 331 25.22 -8.13 13.50
N HIS A 332 24.82 -8.60 12.31
CA HIS A 332 25.43 -9.78 11.66
C HIS A 332 26.11 -9.45 10.33
N LEU A 333 25.58 -8.48 9.57
CA LEU A 333 25.98 -8.18 8.19
C LEU A 333 26.45 -6.72 7.99
N GLY A 334 26.48 -5.92 9.07
CA GLY A 334 26.78 -4.49 8.99
C GLY A 334 25.67 -3.67 8.32
N LYS A 335 25.90 -2.36 8.15
CA LYS A 335 24.86 -1.41 7.66
C LYS A 335 24.44 -1.68 6.21
N PHE A 336 25.39 -1.92 5.32
CA PHE A 336 25.11 -2.14 3.89
C PHE A 336 24.37 -3.46 3.67
N GLY A 337 24.87 -4.56 4.23
CA GLY A 337 24.20 -5.86 4.17
C GLY A 337 22.80 -5.83 4.78
N ALA A 338 22.61 -5.10 5.89
CA ALA A 338 21.28 -4.92 6.47
C ALA A 338 20.30 -4.18 5.56
N VAL A 339 20.75 -3.19 4.78
CA VAL A 339 19.89 -2.52 3.78
C VAL A 339 19.47 -3.52 2.71
N ILE A 340 20.41 -4.28 2.14
CA ILE A 340 20.10 -5.29 1.10
C ILE A 340 19.09 -6.31 1.62
N VAL A 341 19.32 -6.89 2.79
CA VAL A 341 18.40 -7.88 3.39
C VAL A 341 17.03 -7.26 3.65
N THR A 342 16.97 -6.02 4.12
CA THR A 342 15.69 -5.33 4.37
C THR A 342 14.87 -5.17 3.10
N TYR A 343 15.48 -4.71 2.01
CA TYR A 343 14.77 -4.54 0.74
C TYR A 343 14.48 -5.87 0.06
N LEU A 344 15.34 -6.87 0.18
CA LEU A 344 15.06 -8.22 -0.31
C LEU A 344 13.86 -8.83 0.42
N THR A 345 13.80 -8.73 1.75
CA THR A 345 12.64 -9.16 2.53
C THR A 345 11.38 -8.37 2.16
N SER A 346 11.49 -7.05 1.97
CA SER A 346 10.36 -6.24 1.52
C SER A 346 9.84 -6.72 0.17
N SER A 347 10.72 -6.95 -0.81
CA SER A 347 10.35 -7.47 -2.13
C SER A 347 9.67 -8.83 -2.03
N LEU A 348 10.22 -9.77 -1.24
CA LEU A 348 9.63 -11.10 -1.03
C LEU A 348 8.23 -11.05 -0.37
N LEU A 349 8.03 -10.14 0.58
CA LEU A 349 6.73 -9.95 1.24
C LEU A 349 5.67 -9.40 0.30
N HIS A 350 6.09 -8.56 -0.64
CA HIS A 350 5.23 -8.25 -1.75
C HIS A 350 5.04 -9.54 -2.56
N GLY A 351 6.05 -10.22 -3.07
CA GLY A 351 5.90 -11.47 -3.85
C GLY A 351 6.96 -11.55 -4.93
N LEU A 352 6.82 -12.43 -5.92
CA LEU A 352 7.87 -12.63 -6.94
C LEU A 352 7.63 -11.84 -8.23
N ASN A 353 6.97 -10.70 -8.13
CA ASN A 353 6.86 -9.79 -9.26
C ASN A 353 8.22 -9.11 -9.52
N PHE A 354 8.83 -9.42 -10.66
CA PHE A 354 10.15 -8.93 -11.05
C PHE A 354 10.22 -7.39 -11.12
N GLN A 355 9.19 -6.73 -11.67
CA GLN A 355 9.16 -5.27 -11.79
C GLN A 355 9.17 -4.62 -10.40
N LEU A 356 8.27 -5.06 -9.50
CA LEU A 356 8.21 -4.55 -8.13
C LEU A 356 9.51 -4.84 -7.37
N ALA A 357 10.08 -6.04 -7.52
CA ALA A 357 11.33 -6.39 -6.87
C ALA A 357 12.50 -5.52 -7.36
N ALA A 358 12.60 -5.27 -8.65
CA ALA A 358 13.62 -4.39 -9.24
C ALA A 358 13.47 -2.94 -8.76
N VAL A 359 12.25 -2.41 -8.72
CA VAL A 359 11.97 -1.06 -8.21
C VAL A 359 12.34 -0.94 -6.73
N LEU A 360 11.94 -1.88 -5.89
CA LEU A 360 12.24 -1.83 -4.45
C LEU A 360 13.74 -1.99 -4.17
N LEU A 361 14.43 -2.91 -4.86
CA LEU A 361 15.86 -3.11 -4.69
C LEU A 361 16.67 -1.91 -5.18
N SER A 362 16.33 -1.35 -6.34
CA SER A 362 16.97 -0.14 -6.86
C SER A 362 16.72 1.07 -5.95
N LEU A 363 15.51 1.24 -5.42
CA LEU A 363 15.19 2.25 -4.41
C LEU A 363 16.04 2.08 -3.15
N GLY A 364 16.25 0.84 -2.69
CA GLY A 364 17.14 0.54 -1.56
C GLY A 364 18.59 0.91 -1.81
N PHE A 365 19.09 0.66 -3.02
CA PHE A 365 20.42 1.08 -3.43
C PHE A 365 20.54 2.60 -3.50
N TYR A 366 19.62 3.29 -4.18
CA TYR A 366 19.65 4.75 -4.32
C TYR A 366 19.53 5.48 -2.98
N THR A 367 18.64 5.01 -2.10
CA THR A 367 18.50 5.60 -0.76
C THR A 367 19.77 5.45 0.07
N TYR A 368 20.48 4.33 -0.06
CA TYR A 368 21.78 4.15 0.60
C TYR A 368 22.86 5.07 0.02
N VAL A 369 22.96 5.14 -1.30
CA VAL A 369 23.94 6.02 -1.98
C VAL A 369 23.68 7.49 -1.63
N GLU A 370 22.43 7.95 -1.70
CA GLU A 370 22.06 9.32 -1.34
C GLU A 370 22.36 9.58 0.15
N PHE A 371 22.05 8.63 1.04
CA PHE A 371 22.34 8.75 2.46
C PHE A 371 23.84 8.99 2.72
N GLN A 372 24.69 8.20 2.08
CA GLN A 372 26.16 8.32 2.24
C GLN A 372 26.68 9.61 1.62
N LEU A 373 26.23 9.96 0.41
CA LEU A 373 26.64 11.19 -0.24
C LEU A 373 26.29 12.42 0.61
N ARG A 374 25.05 12.49 1.10
CA ARG A 374 24.62 13.61 1.97
C ARG A 374 25.37 13.65 3.29
N SER A 375 25.77 12.50 3.83
CA SER A 375 26.60 12.44 5.04
C SER A 375 28.00 13.02 4.78
N ILE A 376 28.61 12.70 3.64
CA ILE A 376 29.91 13.25 3.24
C ILE A 376 29.78 14.76 3.02
N LEU A 377 28.78 15.21 2.26
CA LEU A 377 28.56 16.62 1.98
C LEU A 377 28.27 17.42 3.26
N ALA A 378 27.45 16.90 4.18
CA ALA A 378 27.16 17.56 5.45
C ALA A 378 28.42 17.75 6.29
N ASN A 379 29.30 16.74 6.35
CA ASN A 379 30.55 16.82 7.09
C ASN A 379 31.59 17.73 6.41
N THR A 380 31.74 17.63 5.10
CA THR A 380 32.74 18.42 4.34
C THR A 380 32.41 19.90 4.32
N PHE A 381 31.13 20.26 4.15
CA PHE A 381 30.68 21.65 4.09
C PHE A 381 30.22 22.20 5.44
N ASP A 382 30.24 21.37 6.49
CA ASP A 382 29.68 21.64 7.81
C ASP A 382 28.30 22.30 7.70
N ALA A 383 27.40 21.61 6.98
CA ALA A 383 26.12 22.16 6.54
C ALA A 383 24.95 21.21 6.88
N CYS A 384 23.78 21.80 7.17
CA CYS A 384 22.56 21.07 7.50
C CYS A 384 21.87 20.43 6.27
N ILE A 385 22.59 19.59 5.52
CA ILE A 385 22.14 18.93 4.29
C ILE A 385 22.09 17.39 4.39
N ALA A 386 22.41 16.85 5.57
CA ALA A 386 22.32 15.41 5.86
C ALA A 386 20.89 14.90 5.62
N SER A 387 20.74 13.60 5.29
CA SER A 387 19.45 12.98 4.96
C SER A 387 18.37 13.22 6.02
N LYS A 388 18.73 13.16 7.30
CA LYS A 388 17.87 13.55 8.43
C LYS A 388 18.10 15.01 8.78
N ARG A 389 17.00 15.76 8.92
CA ARG A 389 17.04 17.12 9.45
C ARG A 389 17.63 17.11 10.85
N CYS A 390 18.48 18.09 11.14
CA CYS A 390 18.90 18.36 12.51
C CYS A 390 17.67 18.67 13.36
N SER A 391 17.69 18.29 14.63
CA SER A 391 16.69 18.78 15.57
C SER A 391 16.85 20.30 15.69
N ASP A 392 15.75 21.05 15.66
CA ASP A 392 15.73 22.52 15.67
C ASP A 392 16.55 23.15 16.83
N ARG A 393 16.82 22.38 17.89
CA ARG A 393 17.57 22.82 19.08
C ARG A 393 19.03 22.35 19.14
N LYS A 394 19.50 21.55 18.16
CA LYS A 394 20.80 20.87 18.20
C LYS A 394 21.44 20.75 16.82
N CYS A 395 21.41 21.83 16.03
CA CYS A 395 22.24 21.87 14.82
C CYS A 395 23.64 22.36 15.20
N SER A 396 24.63 21.47 15.12
CA SER A 396 26.04 21.78 15.41
C SER A 396 26.81 22.29 14.18
N HIS A 397 26.14 22.43 13.04
CA HIS A 397 26.77 22.79 11.77
C HIS A 397 27.00 24.30 11.66
N ALA A 398 28.16 24.74 11.18
CA ALA A 398 28.46 26.15 10.95
C ALA A 398 27.53 26.80 9.90
N ARG A 399 27.10 26.04 8.89
CA ARG A 399 26.21 26.52 7.80
C ARG A 399 24.79 25.99 7.97
N THR A 400 23.93 26.82 8.53
CA THR A 400 22.49 26.57 8.68
C THR A 400 21.67 27.28 7.61
N VAL A 401 20.40 26.89 7.45
CA VAL A 401 19.44 27.53 6.53
C VAL A 401 19.23 29.03 6.86
N SER A 402 19.48 29.43 8.11
CA SER A 402 19.45 30.83 8.55
C SER A 402 20.73 31.61 8.22
N ASN A 403 21.86 30.94 7.96
CA ASN A 403 23.19 31.55 7.76
C ASN A 403 23.78 31.34 6.36
N CYS A 404 23.09 30.65 5.44
CA CYS A 404 23.63 30.34 4.12
C CYS A 404 22.84 31.01 2.99
N TRP A 405 23.55 31.67 2.08
CA TRP A 405 22.98 32.28 0.88
C TRP A 405 22.49 31.22 -0.12
N LYS A 406 21.62 31.64 -1.04
CA LYS A 406 20.66 30.85 -1.83
C LYS A 406 21.15 29.69 -2.73
N PRO A 407 22.44 29.42 -3.05
CA PRO A 407 22.75 28.28 -3.93
C PRO A 407 22.59 26.91 -3.27
N VAL A 408 22.76 26.81 -1.93
CA VAL A 408 22.77 25.52 -1.22
C VAL A 408 21.36 24.98 -0.97
N THR A 409 20.34 25.85 -0.99
CA THR A 409 18.92 25.46 -0.89
C THR A 409 18.35 24.91 -2.19
N ALA A 410 19.04 25.03 -3.32
CA ALA A 410 18.58 24.54 -4.63
C ALA A 410 19.07 23.12 -4.98
N MET A 411 20.07 22.60 -4.27
CA MET A 411 20.57 21.23 -4.48
C MET A 411 19.61 20.11 -4.03
N PRO A 412 18.74 20.28 -3.00
CA PRO A 412 17.74 19.28 -2.63
C PRO A 412 16.69 19.04 -3.71
N THR A 413 16.34 20.06 -4.50
CA THR A 413 15.26 20.01 -5.50
C THR A 413 15.72 19.51 -6.87
N LEU A 414 16.95 19.83 -7.27
CA LEU A 414 17.48 19.45 -8.60
C LEU A 414 17.72 17.94 -8.77
N TRP A 415 17.99 17.20 -7.68
CA TRP A 415 18.23 15.75 -7.76
C TRP A 415 16.98 14.90 -7.50
N THR A 416 15.96 15.48 -6.86
CA THR A 416 14.71 14.79 -6.52
C THR A 416 13.59 15.04 -7.54
N SER A 417 13.63 16.12 -8.31
CA SER A 417 12.47 16.56 -9.11
C SER A 417 12.35 15.96 -10.52
N GLY A 418 13.37 15.32 -11.10
CA GLY A 418 13.36 15.09 -12.56
C GLY A 418 13.84 13.74 -13.09
N ARG A 419 14.56 12.91 -12.33
CA ARG A 419 15.16 11.66 -12.86
C ARG A 419 14.85 10.38 -12.09
N ASN A 420 14.25 10.48 -10.90
CA ASN A 420 13.84 9.29 -10.13
C ASN A 420 12.36 8.91 -10.35
N TRP A 421 11.60 9.75 -11.05
CA TRP A 421 10.16 9.55 -11.25
C TRP A 421 9.82 8.55 -12.36
N ASP A 422 10.74 8.35 -13.30
CA ASP A 422 10.56 7.39 -14.40
C ASP A 422 10.61 5.94 -13.91
N LEU A 423 11.26 5.66 -12.78
CA LEU A 423 11.39 4.30 -12.24
C LEU A 423 10.19 3.86 -11.39
N LEU A 424 9.38 4.79 -10.89
CA LEU A 424 8.09 4.48 -10.24
C LEU A 424 6.94 4.40 -11.24
N ALA A 425 7.17 4.79 -12.51
CA ALA A 425 6.21 4.72 -13.61
C ALA A 425 6.39 3.48 -14.52
N ILE A 426 7.39 2.62 -14.26
CA ILE A 426 7.59 1.33 -14.97
C ILE A 426 6.98 0.18 -14.16
N GLY A 427 5.78 0.41 -13.61
CA GLY A 427 4.98 -0.59 -12.93
C GLY A 427 3.71 -0.88 -13.71
#